data_AF-A0A8S4BJ24-F1
#
_entry.id   AF-A0A8S4BJ24-F1
#
_cell.length_a   1.000
_cell.length_b   1.000
_cell.length_c   1.000
_cell.angle_alpha   90.00
_cell.angle_beta   90.00
_cell.angle_gamma   90.00
#
_symmetry.space_group_name_H-M   'P 1'
#
loop_
_entity.id
_entity.type
_entity.pdbx_description
1 polymer ?
#
loop_
_entity_poly.entity_id
_entity_poly.type
_entity_poly.pdbx_seq_one_letter_code
_entity_poly.pdbx_strand_id
1 'polypeptide(L)'
;MCGRRARRRNGRAAEKRKAGSVTMDLHDKEILPGEILPVVVIGNGPSGICLSYLLSGYAPYLSPGAWHPNPLLHAKLREQPQRSLLDQDLEYLCEGLEGRSSNPVAVLFDSLLLPDSDFGLEHSSPLEWRYEPERAVPHLVLGKGPPGGAWHAMEGSMLTLSLANWMELPGLKLKDWMRDKRRNVRNDRATPAEIASYYEHYVSQMGLEQNFACGTTVTAVTRQPGGRDGAPPCWRVTGLQRREGEALGVTL
;
A
#
# COMPACT_ATOMS: atom_id res chain seq x y z
N MET A 1 -37.01 -1.62 63.55
CA MET A 1 -37.24 -2.35 62.28
C MET A 1 -38.39 -1.63 61.57
N CYS A 2 -38.37 -1.17 60.33
CA CYS A 2 -37.54 -1.36 59.16
C CYS A 2 -37.73 -0.09 58.30
N GLY A 3 -36.65 0.57 57.89
CA GLY A 3 -36.71 1.83 57.15
C GLY A 3 -37.15 1.63 55.69
N ARG A 4 -38.15 2.38 55.24
CA ARG A 4 -38.47 2.54 53.81
C ARG A 4 -38.15 3.98 53.39
N ARG A 5 -36.93 4.18 52.86
CA ARG A 5 -36.53 5.43 52.20
C ARG A 5 -37.15 5.48 50.80
N ALA A 6 -37.93 6.53 50.56
CA ALA A 6 -38.35 6.96 49.24
C ALA A 6 -37.13 7.28 48.36
N ARG A 7 -37.00 6.61 47.21
CA ARG A 7 -36.04 7.00 46.18
C ARG A 7 -36.76 7.78 45.09
N ARG A 8 -36.46 9.08 45.06
CA ARG A 8 -36.77 10.04 44.00
C ARG A 8 -36.24 9.53 42.66
N ARG A 9 -37.08 9.69 41.62
CA ARG A 9 -36.69 9.66 40.21
C ARG A 9 -35.57 10.68 39.97
N ASN A 10 -34.42 10.22 39.46
CA ASN A 10 -33.46 11.07 38.78
C ASN A 10 -33.29 10.51 37.37
N GLY A 11 -33.86 11.20 36.39
CA GLY A 11 -33.53 11.01 35.00
C GLY A 11 -32.10 11.49 34.75
N ARG A 12 -31.26 10.59 34.25
CA ARG A 12 -30.03 10.96 33.56
C ARG A 12 -30.12 10.35 32.17
N ALA A 13 -30.39 11.20 31.20
CA ALA A 13 -30.24 10.89 29.79
C ALA A 13 -28.78 10.47 29.57
N ALA A 14 -28.59 9.25 29.07
CA ALA A 14 -27.29 8.80 28.61
C ALA A 14 -26.98 9.54 27.31
N GLU A 15 -26.07 10.50 27.40
CA GLU A 15 -25.51 11.25 26.30
C GLU A 15 -24.82 10.27 25.33
N LYS A 16 -25.43 10.07 24.17
CA LYS A 16 -24.83 9.33 23.05
C LYS A 16 -23.59 10.10 22.62
N ARG A 17 -22.41 9.59 22.97
CA ARG A 17 -21.15 10.03 22.38
C ARG A 17 -21.21 9.73 20.88
N LYS A 18 -21.43 10.79 20.11
CA LYS A 18 -21.30 10.82 18.66
C LYS A 18 -19.87 10.39 18.37
N ALA A 19 -19.69 9.25 17.69
CA ALA A 19 -18.39 8.87 17.15
C ALA A 19 -17.98 9.99 16.19
N GLY A 20 -17.04 10.81 16.63
CA GLY A 20 -16.39 11.78 15.77
C GLY A 20 -15.70 11.00 14.66
N SER A 21 -16.01 11.36 13.43
CA SER A 21 -15.13 11.08 12.29
C SER A 21 -13.77 11.66 12.65
N VAL A 22 -12.82 10.81 13.00
CA VAL A 22 -11.41 11.20 13.11
C VAL A 22 -10.94 11.37 11.67
N THR A 23 -10.99 12.60 11.17
CA THR A 23 -10.12 13.00 10.06
C THR A 23 -8.69 12.79 10.58
N MET A 24 -8.05 11.72 10.11
CA MET A 24 -6.62 11.53 10.31
C MET A 24 -5.94 12.65 9.53
N ASP A 25 -5.28 13.56 10.23
CA ASP A 25 -4.34 14.52 9.64
C ASP A 25 -3.19 13.69 9.05
N LEU A 26 -3.32 13.29 7.79
CA LEU A 26 -2.25 12.70 7.01
C LEU A 26 -1.13 13.74 6.99
N HIS A 27 -0.06 13.50 7.74
CA HIS A 27 1.12 14.36 7.72
C HIS A 27 1.84 14.13 6.38
N ASP A 28 1.34 14.81 5.34
CA ASP A 28 1.96 14.83 4.02
C ASP A 28 3.37 15.44 4.13
N LYS A 29 4.36 14.81 3.49
CA LYS A 29 5.71 15.36 3.46
C LYS A 29 5.71 16.66 2.64
N GLU A 30 6.16 17.74 3.26
CA GLU A 30 6.40 19.01 2.59
C GLU A 30 7.58 18.85 1.62
N ILE A 31 7.36 19.17 0.33
CA ILE A 31 8.41 19.09 -0.68
C ILE A 31 9.29 20.33 -0.53
N LEU A 32 10.56 20.16 -0.13
CA LEU A 32 11.52 21.24 -0.10
C LEU A 32 12.07 21.50 -1.52
N PRO A 33 11.92 22.72 -2.07
CA PRO A 33 12.45 23.02 -3.41
C PRO A 33 13.96 22.81 -3.47
N GLY A 34 14.41 21.96 -4.40
CA GLY A 34 15.84 21.70 -4.62
C GLY A 34 16.43 20.52 -3.86
N GLU A 35 15.64 19.77 -3.08
CA GLU A 35 16.06 18.49 -2.50
C GLU A 35 16.40 17.49 -3.63
N ILE A 36 17.58 16.86 -3.55
CA ILE A 36 17.98 15.80 -4.48
C ILE A 36 17.75 14.46 -3.80
N LEU A 37 16.86 13.67 -4.38
CA LEU A 37 16.53 12.32 -3.91
C LEU A 37 17.04 11.26 -4.90
N PRO A 38 17.48 10.09 -4.40
CA PRO A 38 17.80 8.94 -5.24
C PRO A 38 16.63 8.49 -6.12
N VAL A 39 15.41 8.50 -5.58
CA VAL A 39 14.21 8.01 -6.27
C VAL A 39 13.03 8.94 -6.07
N VAL A 40 12.32 9.24 -7.16
CA VAL A 40 11.01 9.90 -7.14
C VAL A 40 10.02 9.01 -7.89
N VAL A 41 8.92 8.65 -7.22
CA VAL A 41 7.84 7.82 -7.76
C VAL A 41 6.69 8.75 -8.16
N ILE A 42 6.26 8.68 -9.41
CA ILE A 42 5.14 9.49 -9.92
C ILE A 42 3.90 8.61 -10.02
N GLY A 43 2.96 8.85 -9.11
CA GLY A 43 1.73 8.07 -8.93
C GLY A 43 1.71 7.36 -7.58
N ASN A 44 0.74 7.68 -6.73
CA ASN A 44 0.53 7.09 -5.42
C ASN A 44 -0.58 6.01 -5.40
N GLY A 45 -0.76 5.32 -6.53
CA GLY A 45 -1.60 4.13 -6.62
C GLY A 45 -0.94 2.89 -6.01
N PRO A 46 -1.56 1.70 -6.16
CA PRO A 46 -1.07 0.46 -5.56
C PRO A 46 0.38 0.11 -5.92
N SER A 47 0.77 0.33 -7.18
CA SER A 47 2.14 0.12 -7.64
C SER A 47 3.14 1.06 -6.97
N GLY A 48 2.81 2.34 -6.82
CA GLY A 48 3.65 3.32 -6.14
C GLY A 48 3.77 3.04 -4.64
N ILE A 49 2.69 2.57 -4.01
CA ILE A 49 2.70 2.15 -2.61
C ILE A 49 3.58 0.91 -2.42
N CYS A 50 3.41 -0.11 -3.27
CA CYS A 50 4.22 -1.33 -3.22
C CYS A 50 5.72 -1.02 -3.42
N LEU A 51 6.05 -0.14 -4.36
CA LEU A 51 7.44 0.31 -4.55
C LEU A 51 7.96 1.10 -3.35
N SER A 52 7.16 1.98 -2.75
CA SER A 52 7.54 2.71 -1.53
C SER A 52 7.78 1.79 -0.35
N TYR A 53 6.98 0.73 -0.20
CA TYR A 53 7.17 -0.31 0.80
C TYR A 53 8.53 -1.00 0.66
N LEU A 54 8.89 -1.41 -0.57
CA LEU A 54 10.20 -1.97 -0.88
C LEU A 54 11.34 -0.99 -0.57
N LEU A 55 11.24 0.24 -1.08
CA LEU A 55 12.27 1.27 -0.88
C LEU A 55 12.38 1.72 0.58
N SER A 56 11.38 1.46 1.41
CA SER A 56 11.43 1.75 2.86
C SER A 56 12.19 0.68 3.64
N GLY A 57 12.70 -0.36 2.98
CA GLY A 57 13.52 -1.42 3.58
C GLY A 57 12.78 -2.74 3.81
N TYR A 58 11.55 -2.91 3.33
CA TYR A 58 10.87 -4.20 3.42
C TYR A 58 11.29 -5.10 2.26
N ALA A 59 11.75 -6.31 2.58
CA ALA A 59 12.22 -7.28 1.61
C ALA A 59 11.51 -8.65 1.77
N PRO A 60 11.16 -9.32 0.66
CA PRO A 60 10.51 -10.62 0.68
C PRO A 60 11.52 -11.75 0.88
N TYR A 61 11.29 -12.59 1.89
CA TYR A 61 12.04 -13.82 2.14
C TYR A 61 11.11 -15.03 2.08
N LEU A 62 11.68 -16.22 1.90
CA LEU A 62 10.92 -17.44 2.09
C LEU A 62 10.63 -17.65 3.60
N SER A 63 9.37 -17.84 3.95
CA SER A 63 8.98 -18.12 5.34
C SER A 63 9.57 -19.46 5.80
N PRO A 64 10.01 -19.60 7.06
CA PRO A 64 10.49 -20.87 7.58
C PRO A 64 9.43 -21.98 7.44
N GLY A 65 9.78 -23.08 6.78
CA GLY A 65 8.85 -24.19 6.54
C GLY A 65 7.77 -23.90 5.49
N ALA A 66 7.89 -22.80 4.73
CA ALA A 66 6.99 -22.49 3.64
C ALA A 66 6.94 -23.60 2.60
N TRP A 67 5.76 -23.80 2.02
CA TRP A 67 5.50 -24.74 0.96
C TRP A 67 4.81 -24.04 -0.20
N HIS A 68 5.10 -24.48 -1.42
CA HIS A 68 4.51 -23.92 -2.64
C HIS A 68 3.92 -25.07 -3.48
N PRO A 69 2.71 -24.90 -4.07
CA PRO A 69 2.01 -25.97 -4.79
C PRO A 69 2.73 -26.44 -6.06
N ASN A 70 3.39 -25.54 -6.78
CA ASN A 70 4.28 -25.92 -7.87
C ASN A 70 5.58 -26.56 -7.30
N PRO A 71 5.83 -27.87 -7.52
CA PRO A 71 6.97 -28.58 -6.94
C PRO A 71 8.32 -28.12 -7.51
N LEU A 72 8.35 -27.67 -8.78
CA LEU A 72 9.58 -27.17 -9.40
C LEU A 72 9.95 -25.82 -8.78
N LEU A 73 9.01 -24.88 -8.71
CA LEU A 73 9.24 -23.59 -8.04
C LEU A 73 9.59 -23.79 -6.56
N HIS A 74 8.90 -24.71 -5.87
CA HIS A 74 9.22 -25.05 -4.48
C HIS A 74 10.66 -25.53 -4.30
N ALA A 75 11.15 -26.41 -5.18
CA ALA A 75 12.53 -26.88 -5.13
C ALA A 75 13.52 -25.73 -5.32
N LYS A 76 13.31 -24.87 -6.32
CA LYS A 76 14.16 -23.70 -6.62
C LYS A 76 14.24 -22.73 -5.44
N LEU A 77 13.09 -22.38 -4.84
CA LEU A 77 13.04 -21.47 -3.69
C LEU A 77 13.83 -21.98 -2.47
N ARG A 78 13.98 -23.31 -2.33
CA ARG A 78 14.69 -23.93 -1.21
C ARG A 78 16.19 -24.00 -1.36
N GLU A 79 16.73 -23.62 -2.52
CA GLU A 79 18.17 -23.62 -2.74
C GLU A 79 18.87 -22.50 -1.95
N GLN A 80 18.22 -21.34 -1.82
CA GLN A 80 18.79 -20.16 -1.14
C GLN A 80 17.80 -19.47 -0.18
N PRO A 81 17.24 -20.20 0.82
CA PRO A 81 16.13 -19.70 1.64
C PRO A 81 16.52 -18.56 2.58
N GLN A 82 17.82 -18.34 2.81
CA GLN A 82 18.35 -17.28 3.67
C GLN A 82 18.52 -15.94 2.94
N ARG A 83 18.33 -15.91 1.61
CA ARG A 83 18.46 -14.68 0.81
C ARG A 83 17.09 -14.11 0.49
N SER A 84 17.00 -12.79 0.46
CA SER A 84 15.82 -12.10 -0.06
C SER A 84 15.58 -12.56 -1.49
N LEU A 85 14.30 -12.72 -1.87
CA LEU A 85 13.92 -13.05 -3.24
C LEU A 85 14.50 -12.03 -4.25
N LEU A 86 14.64 -10.77 -3.83
CA LEU A 86 15.18 -9.68 -4.66
C LEU A 86 16.68 -9.84 -4.96
N ASP A 87 17.41 -10.60 -4.14
CA ASP A 87 18.85 -10.84 -4.29
C ASP A 87 19.13 -12.23 -4.93
N GLN A 88 18.08 -12.95 -5.33
CA GLN A 88 18.18 -14.24 -6.00
C GLN A 88 18.12 -14.08 -7.52
N ASP A 89 18.43 -15.16 -8.24
CA ASP A 89 18.30 -15.21 -9.69
C ASP A 89 16.82 -15.30 -10.09
N LEU A 90 16.21 -14.13 -10.33
CA LEU A 90 14.80 -14.06 -10.72
C LEU A 90 14.54 -14.73 -12.07
N GLU A 91 15.49 -14.69 -13.01
CA GLU A 91 15.33 -15.33 -14.32
C GLU A 91 15.21 -16.84 -14.14
N TYR A 92 16.10 -17.43 -13.34
CA TYR A 92 16.04 -18.83 -12.96
C TYR A 92 14.74 -19.20 -12.22
N LEU A 93 14.30 -18.37 -11.26
CA LEU A 93 13.05 -18.62 -10.52
C LEU A 93 11.81 -18.56 -11.42
N CYS A 94 11.85 -17.77 -12.50
CA CYS A 94 10.73 -17.62 -13.42
C CYS A 94 10.58 -18.77 -14.43
N GLU A 95 11.62 -19.59 -14.67
CA GLU A 95 11.56 -20.59 -15.75
C GLU A 95 10.42 -21.59 -15.53
N GLY A 96 9.63 -21.80 -16.58
CA GLY A 96 8.51 -22.74 -16.58
C GLY A 96 7.27 -22.25 -15.84
N LEU A 97 7.24 -20.98 -15.40
CA LEU A 97 6.02 -20.36 -14.90
C LEU A 97 5.18 -19.81 -16.04
N GLU A 98 3.88 -20.09 -15.98
CA GLU A 98 2.88 -19.59 -16.92
C GLU A 98 1.85 -18.76 -16.16
N GLY A 99 1.35 -17.69 -16.77
CA GLY A 99 0.41 -16.79 -16.13
C GLY A 99 -0.19 -15.76 -17.08
N ARG A 100 -0.95 -14.83 -16.52
CA ARG A 100 -1.73 -13.82 -17.28
C ARG A 100 -0.88 -12.64 -17.79
N SER A 101 0.37 -12.53 -17.38
CA SER A 101 1.28 -11.44 -17.72
C SER A 101 2.39 -11.92 -18.66
N SER A 102 2.83 -11.05 -19.57
CA SER A 102 4.03 -11.29 -20.39
C SER A 102 5.32 -10.98 -19.64
N ASN A 103 5.25 -10.37 -18.45
CA ASN A 103 6.41 -10.15 -17.60
C ASN A 103 6.63 -11.37 -16.69
N PRO A 104 7.73 -12.14 -16.86
CA PRO A 104 7.96 -13.35 -16.09
C PRO A 104 8.08 -13.08 -14.57
N VAL A 105 8.66 -11.94 -14.18
CA VAL A 105 8.79 -11.56 -12.77
C VAL A 105 7.41 -11.27 -12.17
N ALA A 106 6.49 -10.67 -12.94
CA ALA A 106 5.12 -10.47 -12.47
C ALA A 106 4.42 -11.83 -12.23
N VAL A 107 4.59 -12.80 -13.15
CA VAL A 107 4.03 -14.15 -13.00
C VAL A 107 4.62 -14.87 -11.78
N LEU A 108 5.93 -14.71 -11.52
CA LEU A 108 6.58 -15.23 -10.31
C LEU A 108 5.95 -14.65 -9.05
N PHE A 109 5.81 -13.32 -8.95
CA PHE A 109 5.19 -12.69 -7.79
C PHE A 109 3.71 -13.05 -7.63
N ASP A 110 2.94 -13.18 -8.73
CA ASP A 110 1.56 -13.65 -8.67
C ASP A 110 1.48 -15.07 -8.08
N SER A 111 2.37 -15.96 -8.55
CA SER A 111 2.46 -17.34 -8.07
C SER A 111 2.86 -17.42 -6.60
N LEU A 112 3.69 -16.50 -6.10
CA LEU A 112 4.15 -16.48 -4.72
C LEU A 112 3.16 -15.76 -3.78
N LEU A 113 2.60 -14.62 -4.18
CA LEU A 113 1.71 -13.85 -3.31
C LEU A 113 0.35 -14.54 -3.16
N LEU A 114 -0.17 -15.10 -4.25
CA LEU A 114 -1.49 -15.74 -4.30
C LEU A 114 -1.44 -17.05 -5.11
N PRO A 115 -0.76 -18.10 -4.59
CA PRO A 115 -0.60 -19.36 -5.32
C PRO A 115 -1.93 -19.98 -5.74
N ASP A 116 -2.03 -20.39 -7.00
CA ASP A 116 -3.22 -21.00 -7.63
C ASP A 116 -4.53 -20.20 -7.49
N SER A 117 -4.43 -18.89 -7.24
CA SER A 117 -5.62 -18.05 -7.05
C SER A 117 -6.49 -17.91 -8.30
N ASP A 118 -5.91 -18.09 -9.49
CA ASP A 118 -6.62 -18.18 -10.78
C ASP A 118 -7.54 -19.41 -10.87
N PHE A 119 -7.24 -20.47 -10.12
CA PHE A 119 -8.09 -21.67 -10.01
C PHE A 119 -9.11 -21.57 -8.86
N GLY A 120 -9.17 -20.41 -8.19
CA GLY A 120 -10.05 -20.20 -7.03
C GLY A 120 -9.58 -20.90 -5.76
N LEU A 121 -8.32 -21.37 -5.71
CA LEU A 121 -7.74 -21.95 -4.51
C LEU A 121 -7.21 -20.87 -3.57
N GLU A 122 -7.27 -21.13 -2.27
CA GLU A 122 -6.75 -20.24 -1.23
C GLU A 122 -5.54 -20.89 -0.55
N HIS A 123 -4.36 -20.56 -1.05
CA HIS A 123 -3.09 -20.93 -0.44
C HIS A 123 -2.46 -19.72 0.27
N SER A 124 -1.72 -20.00 1.35
CA SER A 124 -0.94 -18.96 2.00
C SER A 124 0.30 -18.65 1.17
N SER A 125 0.65 -17.37 1.08
CA SER A 125 1.92 -16.98 0.48
C SER A 125 3.09 -17.65 1.22
N PRO A 126 4.08 -18.21 0.50
CA PRO A 126 5.29 -18.72 1.11
C PRO A 126 6.26 -17.59 1.47
N LEU A 127 5.90 -16.32 1.20
CA LEU A 127 6.73 -15.16 1.47
C LEU A 127 6.44 -14.55 2.84
N GLU A 128 7.51 -14.13 3.51
CA GLU A 128 7.53 -13.30 4.70
C GLU A 128 8.21 -11.97 4.35
N TRP A 129 7.62 -10.86 4.76
CA TRP A 129 8.18 -9.53 4.55
C TRP A 129 8.96 -9.10 5.77
N ARG A 130 10.28 -8.94 5.62
CA ARG A 130 11.19 -8.55 6.69
C ARG A 130 11.60 -7.09 6.53
N TYR A 131 11.64 -6.38 7.65
CA TYR A 131 12.11 -4.99 7.69
C TYR A 131 13.63 -4.94 7.92
N GLU A 132 14.35 -4.41 6.93
CA GLU A 132 15.80 -4.23 6.89
C GLU A 132 16.11 -2.74 6.62
N PRO A 133 16.24 -1.89 7.65
CA PRO A 133 16.41 -0.44 7.48
C PRO A 133 17.68 -0.06 6.69
N GLU A 134 18.70 -0.90 6.70
CA GLU A 134 19.92 -0.76 5.90
C GLU A 134 19.68 -0.84 4.38
N ARG A 135 18.55 -1.41 3.95
CA ARG A 135 18.13 -1.46 2.54
C ARG A 135 17.31 -0.24 2.15
N ALA A 136 16.93 0.62 3.10
CA ALA A 136 16.08 1.75 2.82
C ALA A 136 16.78 2.74 1.87
N VAL A 137 16.06 3.13 0.82
CA VAL A 137 16.48 4.13 -0.16
C VAL A 137 15.62 5.37 0.04
N PRO A 138 16.21 6.55 0.32
CA PRO A 138 15.44 7.79 0.40
C PRO A 138 14.65 8.03 -0.88
N HIS A 139 13.35 8.22 -0.75
CA HIS A 139 12.45 8.37 -1.89
C HIS A 139 11.27 9.28 -1.57
N LEU A 140 10.56 9.70 -2.62
CA LEU A 140 9.34 10.48 -2.51
C LEU A 140 8.31 9.99 -3.53
N VAL A 141 7.09 9.77 -3.07
CA VAL A 141 5.93 9.37 -3.87
C VAL A 141 5.03 10.59 -4.08
N LEU A 142 4.84 10.96 -5.34
CA LEU A 142 4.02 12.10 -5.74
C LEU A 142 2.67 11.60 -6.25
N GLY A 143 1.58 12.18 -5.77
CA GLY A 143 0.24 11.78 -6.18
C GLY A 143 -0.80 12.89 -6.12
N LYS A 144 -1.74 12.89 -7.06
CA LYS A 144 -2.76 13.94 -7.18
C LYS A 144 -3.77 13.96 -6.03
N GLY A 145 -4.03 12.80 -5.42
CA GLY A 145 -4.98 12.61 -4.33
C GLY A 145 -4.37 11.77 -3.21
N PRO A 146 -5.19 11.17 -2.33
CA PRO A 146 -4.71 10.31 -1.25
C PRO A 146 -4.10 9.00 -1.78
N PRO A 147 -3.34 8.26 -0.95
CA PRO A 147 -2.84 6.93 -1.31
C PRO A 147 -3.95 6.00 -1.82
N GLY A 148 -3.66 5.27 -2.88
CA GLY A 148 -4.64 4.46 -3.62
C GLY A 148 -4.95 5.06 -5.00
N GLY A 149 -4.64 6.33 -5.23
CA GLY A 149 -4.67 6.94 -6.57
C GLY A 149 -6.04 6.83 -7.24
N ALA A 150 -6.11 6.16 -8.41
CA ALA A 150 -7.32 6.09 -9.22
C ALA A 150 -8.52 5.44 -8.51
N TRP A 151 -8.29 4.63 -7.48
CA TRP A 151 -9.37 4.00 -6.69
C TRP A 151 -10.28 5.03 -6.00
N HIS A 152 -9.77 6.23 -5.71
CA HIS A 152 -10.56 7.34 -5.15
C HIS A 152 -11.50 7.99 -6.17
N ALA A 153 -11.22 7.86 -7.46
CA ALA A 153 -12.02 8.45 -8.54
C ALA A 153 -13.07 7.46 -9.10
N MET A 154 -13.05 6.20 -8.64
CA MET A 154 -14.01 5.19 -9.07
C MET A 154 -15.30 5.34 -8.28
N GLU A 155 -16.30 6.00 -8.87
CA GLU A 155 -17.62 6.17 -8.26
C GLU A 155 -18.44 4.86 -8.26
N GLY A 156 -19.19 4.64 -7.18
CA GLY A 156 -20.29 3.70 -7.14
C GLY A 156 -20.23 2.65 -6.03
N SER A 157 -21.40 2.12 -5.68
CA SER A 157 -21.56 0.93 -4.82
C SER A 157 -21.25 -0.38 -5.56
N MET A 158 -20.71 -0.29 -6.79
CA MET A 158 -20.35 -1.46 -7.58
C MET A 158 -19.20 -2.19 -6.91
N LEU A 159 -19.34 -3.51 -6.84
CA LEU A 159 -18.28 -4.38 -6.36
C LEU A 159 -17.18 -4.49 -7.43
N THR A 160 -15.95 -4.76 -6.98
CA THR A 160 -14.84 -5.10 -7.85
C THR A 160 -15.22 -6.29 -8.75
N LEU A 161 -14.79 -6.24 -10.02
CA LEU A 161 -14.98 -7.36 -10.95
C LEU A 161 -14.19 -8.60 -10.47
N SER A 162 -12.97 -8.35 -9.99
CA SER A 162 -12.07 -9.34 -9.41
C SER A 162 -12.28 -9.53 -7.92
N LEU A 163 -11.71 -10.60 -7.39
CA LEU A 163 -11.70 -10.88 -5.95
C LEU A 163 -10.88 -9.83 -5.20
N ALA A 164 -11.32 -9.52 -3.97
CA ALA A 164 -10.71 -8.53 -3.08
C ALA A 164 -9.23 -8.84 -2.84
N ASN A 165 -8.89 -10.10 -2.56
CA ASN A 165 -7.52 -10.53 -2.28
C ASN A 165 -6.52 -10.24 -3.41
N TRP A 166 -6.96 -10.12 -4.67
CA TRP A 166 -6.08 -9.75 -5.79
C TRP A 166 -5.61 -8.29 -5.75
N MET A 167 -6.22 -7.47 -4.89
CA MET A 167 -5.88 -6.06 -4.66
C MET A 167 -5.10 -5.85 -3.35
N GLU A 168 -4.69 -6.95 -2.71
CA GLU A 168 -3.89 -6.92 -1.49
C GLU A 168 -2.49 -6.33 -1.75
N LEU A 169 -1.93 -5.70 -0.72
CA LEU A 169 -0.55 -5.21 -0.75
C LEU A 169 0.31 -6.07 0.18
N PRO A 170 1.62 -6.17 -0.08
CA PRO A 170 2.43 -7.16 0.59
C PRO A 170 2.52 -6.94 2.11
N GLY A 171 2.48 -8.01 2.90
CA GLY A 171 2.62 -7.91 4.36
C GLY A 171 1.38 -7.43 5.13
N LEU A 172 0.28 -7.02 4.45
CA LEU A 172 -1.00 -6.75 5.11
C LEU A 172 -2.15 -7.44 4.39
N LYS A 173 -2.84 -8.35 5.08
CA LYS A 173 -3.96 -9.06 4.46
C LYS A 173 -5.21 -8.20 4.37
N LEU A 174 -5.74 -8.02 3.16
CA LEU A 174 -6.97 -7.25 2.94
C LEU A 174 -8.16 -7.94 3.63
N LYS A 175 -8.25 -9.28 3.53
CA LYS A 175 -9.33 -10.05 4.16
C LYS A 175 -9.37 -9.86 5.67
N ASP A 176 -8.21 -9.80 6.32
CA ASP A 176 -8.12 -9.64 7.78
C ASP A 176 -8.54 -8.22 8.18
N TRP A 177 -8.05 -7.20 7.45
CA TRP A 177 -8.47 -5.82 7.65
C TRP A 177 -9.99 -5.61 7.44
N MET A 178 -10.55 -6.21 6.39
CA MET A 178 -12.00 -6.13 6.11
C MET A 178 -12.83 -6.82 7.19
N ARG A 179 -12.37 -7.96 7.73
CA ARG A 179 -13.07 -8.71 8.79
C ARG A 179 -13.17 -7.90 10.08
N ASP A 180 -12.10 -7.18 10.43
CA ASP A 180 -12.08 -6.32 11.61
C ASP A 180 -13.05 -5.13 11.48
N LYS A 181 -13.23 -4.61 10.25
CA LYS A 181 -14.17 -3.51 9.97
C LYS A 181 -15.62 -3.96 9.74
N ARG A 182 -15.85 -5.19 9.27
CA ARG A 182 -17.18 -5.74 8.96
C ARG A 182 -17.42 -7.05 9.71
N ARG A 183 -18.33 -7.01 10.69
CA ARG A 183 -18.78 -8.20 11.46
C ARG A 183 -19.41 -9.34 10.63
N ASN A 184 -19.65 -9.16 9.32
CA ASN A 184 -20.34 -10.15 8.45
C ASN A 184 -19.89 -10.03 6.98
N VAL A 185 -18.65 -10.43 6.64
CA VAL A 185 -18.23 -10.52 5.24
C VAL A 185 -18.61 -11.90 4.69
N ARG A 186 -19.69 -11.96 3.91
CA ARG A 186 -20.10 -13.17 3.15
C ARG A 186 -19.63 -13.14 1.69
N ASN A 187 -18.92 -12.10 1.26
CA ASN A 187 -18.60 -11.85 -0.15
C ASN A 187 -17.11 -11.56 -0.31
N ASP A 188 -16.43 -12.26 -1.23
CA ASP A 188 -15.00 -12.12 -1.50
C ASP A 188 -14.65 -10.88 -2.36
N ARG A 189 -15.61 -9.98 -2.58
CA ARG A 189 -15.45 -8.74 -3.35
C ARG A 189 -15.54 -7.51 -2.45
N ALA A 190 -14.84 -6.46 -2.85
CA ALA A 190 -14.80 -5.17 -2.15
C ALA A 190 -15.41 -4.08 -3.03
N THR A 191 -15.86 -2.97 -2.45
CA THR A 191 -16.16 -1.76 -3.24
C THR A 191 -14.87 -0.97 -3.50
N PRO A 192 -14.82 -0.12 -4.54
CA PRO A 192 -13.67 0.78 -4.76
C PRO A 192 -13.32 1.63 -3.54
N ALA A 193 -14.33 2.11 -2.81
CA ALA A 193 -14.14 2.88 -1.58
C ALA A 193 -13.47 2.06 -0.46
N GLU A 194 -13.78 0.77 -0.35
CA GLU A 194 -13.10 -0.12 0.61
C GLU A 194 -11.63 -0.32 0.24
N ILE A 195 -11.36 -0.53 -1.05
CA ILE A 195 -10.01 -0.71 -1.57
C ILE A 195 -9.18 0.58 -1.40
N ALA A 196 -9.77 1.75 -1.69
CA ALA A 196 -9.14 3.04 -1.46
C ALA A 196 -8.79 3.25 0.03
N SER A 197 -9.74 3.00 0.92
CA SER A 197 -9.51 3.10 2.38
C SER A 197 -8.48 2.08 2.89
N TYR A 198 -8.43 0.89 2.29
CA TYR A 198 -7.39 -0.09 2.58
C TYR A 198 -6.00 0.44 2.22
N TYR A 199 -5.82 1.06 1.06
CA TYR A 199 -4.52 1.59 0.65
C TYR A 199 -4.04 2.77 1.50
N GLU A 200 -4.94 3.68 1.90
CA GLU A 200 -4.62 4.72 2.88
C GLU A 200 -4.20 4.11 4.21
N HIS A 201 -4.97 3.13 4.69
CA HIS A 201 -4.64 2.44 5.92
C HIS A 201 -3.32 1.67 5.83
N TYR A 202 -3.03 1.04 4.70
CA TYR A 202 -1.78 0.33 4.47
C TYR A 202 -0.58 1.27 4.60
N VAL A 203 -0.63 2.42 3.92
CA VAL A 203 0.42 3.45 4.01
C VAL A 203 0.64 3.86 5.45
N SER A 204 -0.43 3.97 6.25
CA SER A 204 -0.31 4.32 7.66
C SER A 204 0.18 3.21 8.58
N GLN A 205 -0.34 1.99 8.43
CA GLN A 205 0.10 0.84 9.22
C GLN A 205 1.57 0.51 8.99
N MET A 206 2.05 0.69 7.78
CA MET A 206 3.43 0.38 7.40
C MET A 206 4.40 1.53 7.70
N GLY A 207 3.91 2.67 8.21
CA GLY A 207 4.73 3.84 8.52
C GLY A 207 5.43 4.41 7.28
N LEU A 208 4.66 4.59 6.19
CA LEU A 208 5.17 5.06 4.91
C LEU A 208 4.80 6.52 4.63
N GLU A 209 3.92 7.15 5.43
CA GLU A 209 3.34 8.48 5.19
C GLU A 209 4.38 9.54 4.87
N GLN A 210 5.52 9.51 5.57
CA GLN A 210 6.63 10.45 5.41
C GLN A 210 7.26 10.42 4.01
N ASN A 211 6.98 9.39 3.22
CA ASN A 211 7.46 9.29 1.84
C ASN A 211 6.42 9.76 0.81
N PHE A 212 5.24 10.22 1.23
CA PHE A 212 4.16 10.63 0.32
C PHE A 212 3.96 12.14 0.36
N ALA A 213 3.93 12.74 -0.83
CA ALA A 213 3.47 14.11 -1.04
C ALA A 213 2.20 14.08 -1.89
N CYS A 214 1.07 13.91 -1.22
CA CYS A 214 -0.27 13.95 -1.81
C CYS A 214 -0.61 15.38 -2.29
N GLY A 215 -1.68 15.49 -3.09
CA GLY A 215 -2.05 16.75 -3.74
C GLY A 215 -1.08 17.25 -4.83
N THR A 216 -0.09 16.43 -5.23
CA THR A 216 0.95 16.80 -6.19
C THR A 216 0.63 16.34 -7.60
N THR A 217 0.60 17.29 -8.54
CA THR A 217 0.51 17.04 -9.98
C THR A 217 1.84 17.37 -10.65
N VAL A 218 2.55 16.34 -11.11
CA VAL A 218 3.75 16.51 -11.94
C VAL A 218 3.35 17.05 -13.31
N THR A 219 4.04 18.09 -13.77
CA THR A 219 3.81 18.75 -15.06
C THR A 219 4.95 18.53 -16.05
N ALA A 220 6.18 18.32 -15.57
CA ALA A 220 7.31 17.98 -16.42
C ALA A 220 8.38 17.16 -15.68
N VAL A 221 9.09 16.33 -16.46
CA VAL A 221 10.29 15.59 -16.04
C VAL A 221 11.37 15.89 -17.06
N THR A 222 12.46 16.53 -16.63
CA THR A 222 13.52 17.00 -17.53
C THR A 222 14.88 16.54 -17.06
N ARG A 223 15.72 16.05 -17.98
CA ARG A 223 17.09 15.66 -17.66
C ARG A 223 17.95 16.91 -17.54
N GLN A 224 18.61 17.08 -16.40
CA GLN A 224 19.59 18.13 -16.16
C GLN A 224 20.99 17.56 -16.44
N PRO A 225 21.83 18.25 -17.21
CA PRO A 225 23.24 17.87 -17.33
C PRO A 225 23.94 18.04 -15.99
N GLY A 226 25.06 17.34 -15.82
CA GLY A 226 25.91 17.54 -14.65
C GLY A 226 26.38 19.00 -14.53
N GLY A 227 26.52 19.47 -13.30
CA GLY A 227 27.00 20.82 -13.02
C GLY A 227 28.48 20.97 -13.40
N ARG A 228 28.92 22.21 -13.69
CA ARG A 228 30.36 22.50 -13.91
C ARG A 228 31.22 22.17 -12.69
N ASP A 229 30.60 22.07 -11.52
CA ASP A 229 31.22 21.72 -10.24
C ASP A 229 31.35 20.19 -10.02
N GLY A 230 31.10 19.37 -11.05
CA GLY A 230 31.20 17.91 -10.97
C GLY A 230 29.95 17.21 -10.44
N ALA A 231 28.85 17.93 -10.23
CA ALA A 231 27.57 17.32 -9.84
C ALA A 231 27.07 16.35 -10.93
N PRO A 232 26.60 15.14 -10.58
CA PRO A 232 26.12 14.16 -11.56
C PRO A 232 24.86 14.67 -12.27
N PRO A 233 24.59 14.19 -13.50
CA PRO A 233 23.32 14.50 -14.17
C PRO A 233 22.15 13.93 -13.36
N CYS A 234 21.07 14.69 -13.26
CA CYS A 234 19.89 14.30 -12.50
C CYS A 234 18.60 14.54 -13.31
N TRP A 235 17.49 14.00 -12.83
CA TRP A 235 16.17 14.33 -13.34
C TRP A 235 15.54 15.41 -12.48
N ARG A 236 15.12 16.52 -13.08
CA ARG A 236 14.31 17.54 -12.44
C ARG A 236 12.84 17.23 -12.68
N VAL A 237 12.11 17.02 -11.58
CA VAL A 237 10.65 16.86 -11.57
C VAL A 237 10.04 18.19 -11.16
N THR A 238 9.12 18.72 -11.96
CA THR A 238 8.38 19.95 -11.64
C THR A 238 6.88 19.69 -11.62
N GLY A 239 6.15 20.37 -10.76
CA GLY A 239 4.72 20.18 -10.61
C GLY A 239 4.04 21.24 -9.75
N LEU A 240 2.76 21.05 -9.52
CA LEU A 240 1.92 21.86 -8.64
C LEU A 240 1.52 20.99 -7.44
N GLN A 241 1.64 21.52 -6.22
CA GLN A 241 1.18 20.86 -5.02
C GLN A 241 0.03 21.67 -4.42
N ARG A 242 -1.14 21.04 -4.24
CA ARG A 242 -2.29 21.62 -3.55
C ARG A 242 -2.26 21.19 -2.09
N ARG A 243 -2.43 22.14 -1.17
CA ARG A 243 -2.56 21.83 0.28
C ARG A 243 -4.04 21.75 0.64
N GLU A 244 -4.40 20.80 1.51
CA GLU A 244 -5.72 20.81 2.15
C GLU A 244 -5.88 22.12 2.93
N GLY A 245 -6.84 22.96 2.53
CA GLY A 245 -7.10 24.28 3.13
C GLY A 245 -7.05 25.47 2.17
N GLU A 246 -6.52 25.32 0.94
CA GLU A 246 -6.69 26.34 -0.10
C GLU A 246 -8.11 26.26 -0.70
N ALA A 247 -9.06 26.88 -0.01
CA ALA A 247 -10.36 27.20 -0.59
C ALA A 247 -10.14 28.00 -1.88
N LEU A 248 -10.88 27.66 -2.94
CA LEU A 248 -11.05 28.51 -4.11
C LEU A 248 -11.37 29.91 -3.60
N GLY A 249 -10.45 30.85 -3.80
CA GLY A 249 -10.73 32.26 -3.58
C GLY A 249 -11.98 32.60 -4.37
N VAL A 250 -13.08 32.82 -3.67
CA VAL A 250 -14.27 33.43 -4.23
C VAL A 250 -13.82 34.81 -4.68
N THR A 251 -13.66 34.98 -5.99
CA THR A 251 -13.55 36.30 -6.59
C THR A 251 -14.80 37.08 -6.21
N LEU A 252 -14.61 38.20 -5.50
CA LEU A 252 -15.65 39.22 -5.29
C LEU A 252 -16.15 39.75 -6.63
#